data_AF-A0A7S2MZ79-F1
#
_entry.id   AF-A0A7S2MZ79-F1
#
_cell.length_a   1.000
_cell.length_b   1.000
_cell.length_c   1.000
_cell.angle_alpha   90.00
_cell.angle_beta   90.00
_cell.angle_gamma   90.00
#
_symmetry.space_group_name_H-M   'P 1'
#
loop_
_entity.id
_entity.type
_entity.pdbx_description
1 polymer ?
#
loop_
_entity_poly.entity_id
_entity_poly.type
_entity_poly.pdbx_seq_one_letter_code
_entity_poly.pdbx_strand_id
1 'polypeptide(L)'
;LEVGAQAALLAHPLRGPQTTSSPVPSAVICLCRFTLFKLTLMSGAVKIQAQCPTWHALSALHYHFATQCLPTPLAWHAHHLPPLLLKAGGAVALVIEIPAAFLFLMPSRPVRVVAAML
;
A
#
# COMPACT_ATOMS: atom_id res chain seq x y z
N LEU A 1 11.77 -7.78 -10.46
CA LEU A 1 12.27 -9.16 -10.65
C LEU A 1 11.37 -10.18 -9.95
N GLU A 2 11.11 -10.05 -8.64
CA GLU A 2 10.33 -11.04 -7.88
C GLU A 2 8.87 -11.23 -8.36
N VAL A 3 8.13 -10.15 -8.65
CA VAL A 3 6.75 -10.25 -9.17
C VAL A 3 6.71 -10.93 -10.53
N GLY A 4 7.73 -10.70 -11.36
CA GLY A 4 7.90 -11.39 -12.64
C GLY A 4 8.19 -12.89 -12.45
N ALA A 5 9.00 -13.26 -11.46
CA ALA A 5 9.27 -14.65 -11.11
C ALA A 5 8.02 -15.35 -10.54
N GLN A 6 7.24 -14.68 -9.70
CA GLN A 6 5.96 -15.18 -9.19
C GLN A 6 4.95 -15.36 -10.33
N ALA A 7 4.85 -14.39 -11.25
CA ALA A 7 3.99 -14.49 -12.42
C ALA A 7 4.41 -15.64 -13.35
N ALA A 8 5.71 -15.82 -13.59
CA ALA A 8 6.24 -16.92 -14.40
C ALA A 8 5.98 -18.30 -13.76
N LEU A 9 6.13 -18.42 -12.44
CA LEU A 9 5.82 -19.64 -11.69
C LEU A 9 4.33 -20.00 -11.77
N LEU A 10 3.45 -18.99 -11.73
CA LEU A 10 2.00 -19.16 -11.81
C LEU A 10 1.50 -19.42 -13.24
N ALA A 11 2.21 -18.88 -14.24
CA ALA A 11 1.95 -19.04 -15.67
C ALA A 11 2.59 -20.31 -16.27
N HIS A 12 2.99 -21.28 -15.44
CA HIS A 12 3.73 -22.46 -15.87
C HIS A 12 3.10 -23.10 -17.14
N PRO A 13 3.86 -23.24 -18.24
CA PRO A 13 3.33 -23.60 -19.57
C PRO A 13 2.75 -25.02 -19.69
N LEU A 14 2.77 -25.80 -18.61
CA LEU A 14 2.11 -27.13 -18.52
C LEU A 14 0.64 -27.04 -18.07
N ARG A 15 0.11 -25.84 -17.83
CA ARG A 15 -1.29 -25.65 -17.45
C ARG A 15 -2.16 -25.79 -18.70
N GLY A 16 -2.77 -26.97 -18.87
CA GLY A 16 -3.71 -27.27 -19.95
C GLY A 16 -4.90 -26.29 -19.99
N PRO A 17 -5.75 -26.35 -21.04
CA PRO A 17 -6.81 -25.39 -21.28
C PRO A 17 -7.68 -25.21 -20.03
N GLN A 18 -7.68 -23.98 -19.50
CA GLN A 18 -8.39 -23.63 -18.28
C GLN A 18 -9.90 -23.68 -18.56
N THR A 19 -10.57 -24.72 -18.06
CA THR A 19 -12.03 -24.79 -18.03
C THR A 19 -12.54 -23.74 -17.05
N THR A 20 -13.61 -23.03 -17.43
CA THR A 20 -14.07 -21.75 -16.87
C THR A 20 -14.64 -21.81 -15.43
N SER A 21 -14.29 -22.81 -14.62
CA SER A 21 -14.88 -23.04 -13.28
C SER A 21 -13.89 -23.52 -12.21
N SER A 22 -12.57 -23.37 -12.39
CA SER A 22 -11.62 -23.74 -11.33
C SER A 22 -11.44 -22.59 -10.31
N PRO A 23 -11.66 -22.82 -9.00
CA PRO A 23 -11.41 -21.80 -7.99
C PRO A 23 -9.93 -21.38 -8.00
N VAL A 24 -9.67 -20.08 -7.82
CA VAL A 24 -8.31 -19.53 -7.81
C VAL A 24 -7.46 -20.26 -6.75
N PRO A 25 -6.28 -20.80 -7.10
CA PRO A 25 -5.44 -21.51 -6.14
C PRO A 25 -5.08 -20.63 -4.93
N SER A 26 -5.20 -21.18 -3.73
CA SER A 26 -4.85 -20.49 -2.47
C SER A 26 -3.41 -19.97 -2.47
N ALA A 27 -2.50 -20.66 -3.14
CA ALA A 27 -1.11 -20.25 -3.34
C ALA A 27 -0.98 -18.92 -4.12
N VAL A 28 -1.79 -18.70 -5.16
CA VAL A 28 -1.81 -17.43 -5.93
C VAL A 28 -2.23 -16.28 -5.01
N ILE A 29 -3.29 -16.48 -4.25
CA ILE A 29 -3.82 -15.48 -3.32
C ILE A 29 -2.79 -15.18 -2.23
N CYS A 30 -2.11 -16.19 -1.71
CA CYS A 30 -1.05 -16.02 -0.71
C CYS A 30 0.14 -15.20 -1.26
N LEU A 31 0.60 -15.52 -2.48
CA LEU A 31 1.69 -14.80 -3.15
C LEU A 31 1.32 -13.35 -3.43
N CYS A 32 0.12 -13.08 -3.96
CA CYS A 32 -0.35 -11.71 -4.19
C CYS A 32 -0.40 -10.92 -2.88
N ARG A 33 -0.90 -11.51 -1.79
CA ARG A 33 -0.96 -10.86 -0.47
C ARG A 33 0.42 -10.57 0.09
N PHE A 34 1.36 -11.50 -0.04
CA PHE A 34 2.74 -11.30 0.39
C PHE A 34 3.42 -10.16 -0.40
N THR A 35 3.17 -10.09 -1.70
CA THR A 35 3.69 -9.01 -2.55
C THR A 35 3.08 -7.66 -2.18
N LEU A 36 1.77 -7.60 -1.93
CA LEU A 36 1.11 -6.38 -1.44
C LEU A 36 1.67 -5.95 -0.09
N PHE A 37 1.76 -6.87 0.88
CA PHE A 37 2.38 -6.62 2.18
C PHE A 37 3.79 -6.02 2.03
N LYS A 38 4.66 -6.67 1.24
CA LYS A 38 6.03 -6.22 1.02
C LYS A 38 6.05 -4.83 0.39
N LEU A 39 5.20 -4.56 -0.62
CA LEU A 39 5.13 -3.28 -1.30
C LEU A 39 4.73 -2.16 -0.34
N THR A 40 3.68 -2.37 0.46
CA THR A 40 3.20 -1.37 1.41
C THR A 40 4.23 -1.12 2.52
N LEU A 41 4.81 -2.19 3.07
CA LEU A 41 5.84 -2.09 4.11
C LEU A 41 7.10 -1.38 3.61
N MET A 42 7.58 -1.71 2.41
CA MET A 42 8.76 -1.04 1.84
C MET A 42 8.48 0.43 1.52
N SER A 43 7.26 0.77 1.08
CA SER A 43 6.86 2.16 0.87
C SER A 43 6.98 2.99 2.15
N GLY A 44 6.46 2.47 3.27
CA GLY A 44 6.59 3.13 4.58
C GLY A 44 8.03 3.15 5.12
N ALA A 45 8.77 2.04 4.96
CA ALA A 45 10.15 1.93 5.44
C ALA A 45 11.08 2.95 4.79
N VAL A 46 10.95 3.16 3.47
CA VAL A 46 11.76 4.15 2.74
C VAL A 46 11.45 5.57 3.23
N LYS A 47 10.20 5.88 3.62
CA LYS A 47 9.84 7.20 4.15
C LYS A 47 10.50 7.50 5.50
N ILE A 48 10.71 6.48 6.34
CA ILE A 48 11.45 6.59 7.60
C ILE A 48 12.97 6.64 7.33
N GLN A 49 13.47 5.77 6.43
CA GLN A 49 14.89 5.66 6.12
C GLN A 49 15.43 6.85 5.32
N ALA A 50 14.57 7.60 4.61
CA ALA A 50 14.96 8.80 3.88
C ALA A 50 15.53 9.90 4.79
N GLN A 51 15.39 9.79 6.13
CA GLN A 51 15.89 10.75 7.13
C GLN A 51 15.54 12.21 6.79
N CYS A 52 14.44 12.40 6.05
CA CYS A 52 14.04 13.71 5.62
C CYS A 52 13.32 14.39 6.79
N PRO A 53 13.74 15.59 7.20
CA PRO A 53 13.18 16.27 8.36
C PRO A 53 11.67 16.50 8.23
N THR A 54 11.14 16.55 7.00
CA THR A 54 9.71 16.72 6.72
C THR A 54 8.86 15.48 7.01
N TRP A 55 9.40 14.27 6.84
CA TRP A 55 8.70 13.03 7.21
C TRP A 55 8.73 12.81 8.73
N HIS A 56 9.87 13.08 9.37
CA HIS A 56 10.01 13.01 10.83
C HIS A 56 9.17 14.08 11.56
N ALA A 57 9.08 15.30 11.00
CA ALA A 57 8.25 16.37 11.55
C ALA A 57 6.77 16.30 11.09
N LEU A 58 6.40 15.25 10.33
CA LEU A 58 5.06 15.04 9.77
C LEU A 58 4.55 16.19 8.89
N SER A 59 5.43 17.09 8.46
CA SER A 59 5.09 18.24 7.60
C SER A 59 5.11 17.90 6.11
N ALA A 60 5.42 16.65 5.75
CA ALA A 60 5.47 16.19 4.36
C ALA A 60 4.19 16.52 3.58
N LEU A 61 3.01 16.44 4.22
CA LEU A 61 1.73 16.75 3.55
C LEU A 61 1.57 18.23 3.18
N HIS A 62 2.25 19.17 3.86
CA HIS A 62 2.19 20.60 3.49
C HIS A 62 2.74 20.83 2.08
N TYR A 63 3.84 20.14 1.77
CA TYR A 63 4.49 20.24 0.47
C TYR A 63 3.87 19.29 -0.54
N HIS A 64 3.37 18.14 -0.09
CA HIS A 64 2.82 17.10 -0.96
C HIS A 64 1.72 17.63 -1.87
N PHE A 65 0.75 18.40 -1.33
CA PHE A 65 -0.35 18.95 -2.13
C PHE A 65 0.09 20.05 -3.11
N ALA A 66 1.16 20.78 -2.79
CA ALA A 66 1.67 21.85 -3.64
C ALA A 66 2.50 21.34 -4.82
N THR A 67 3.15 20.18 -4.67
CA THR A 67 4.06 19.63 -5.69
C THR A 67 3.44 18.50 -6.52
N GLN A 68 2.14 18.26 -6.44
CA GLN A 68 1.49 17.22 -7.24
C GLN A 68 1.51 17.60 -8.73
N CYS A 69 1.91 16.67 -9.60
CA CYS A 69 1.91 16.90 -11.06
C CYS A 69 0.50 17.11 -11.64
N LEU A 70 -0.54 16.64 -10.94
CA LEU A 70 -1.94 16.83 -11.29
C LEU A 70 -2.57 17.74 -10.22
N PRO A 71 -2.70 19.06 -10.48
CA PRO A 71 -3.34 19.96 -9.54
C PRO A 71 -4.82 19.61 -9.45
N THR A 72 -5.23 19.01 -8.34
CA THR A 72 -6.64 18.74 -8.07
C THR A 72 -7.25 19.91 -7.30
N PRO A 73 -8.49 20.34 -7.59
CA PRO A 73 -9.15 21.41 -6.82
C PRO A 73 -9.21 21.07 -5.31
N LEU A 74 -9.31 19.78 -5.01
CA LEU A 74 -9.31 19.26 -3.64
C LEU A 74 -7.93 19.39 -2.97
N ALA A 75 -6.83 19.29 -3.72
CA ALA A 75 -5.48 19.55 -3.19
C ALA A 75 -5.29 21.01 -2.78
N TRP A 76 -5.92 21.98 -3.47
CA TRP A 76 -5.89 23.38 -3.06
C TRP A 76 -6.56 23.58 -1.70
N HIS A 77 -7.75 23.01 -1.50
CA HIS A 77 -8.43 23.04 -0.20
C HIS A 77 -7.62 22.30 0.88
N ALA A 78 -7.09 21.12 0.54
CA ALA A 78 -6.23 20.32 1.42
C ALA A 78 -5.01 21.11 1.90
N HIS A 79 -4.40 21.92 1.03
CA HIS A 79 -3.25 22.76 1.37
C HIS A 79 -3.57 23.86 2.39
N HIS A 80 -4.83 24.31 2.45
CA HIS A 80 -5.29 25.31 3.41
C HIS A 80 -5.76 24.75 4.76
N LEU A 81 -5.68 23.43 4.98
CA LEU A 81 -6.03 22.84 6.28
C LEU A 81 -5.06 23.28 7.38
N PRO A 82 -5.53 23.30 8.66
CA PRO A 82 -4.67 23.63 9.78
C PRO A 82 -3.50 22.64 9.85
N PRO A 83 -2.30 23.13 10.22
CA PRO A 83 -1.07 22.32 10.17
C PRO A 83 -1.11 21.09 11.07
N LEU A 84 -1.93 21.10 12.11
CA LEU A 84 -2.15 19.95 12.99
C LEU A 84 -2.87 18.80 12.28
N LEU A 85 -3.84 19.11 11.43
CA LEU A 85 -4.61 18.12 10.68
C LEU A 85 -3.78 17.51 9.54
N LEU A 86 -2.94 18.32 8.90
CA LEU A 86 -1.99 17.84 7.90
C LEU A 86 -0.90 16.93 8.51
N LYS A 87 -0.39 17.28 9.70
CA LYS A 87 0.51 16.42 10.47
C LYS A 87 -0.15 15.10 10.88
N ALA A 88 -1.41 15.15 11.34
CA ALA A 88 -2.18 13.96 11.66
C ALA A 88 -2.37 13.06 10.42
N GLY A 89 -2.68 13.63 9.25
CA GLY A 89 -2.79 12.88 7.99
C GLY A 89 -1.49 12.16 7.59
N GLY A 90 -0.34 12.82 7.76
CA GLY A 90 0.97 12.17 7.56
C GLY A 90 1.22 11.01 8.52
N ALA A 91 0.80 11.15 9.78
CA ALA A 91 0.95 10.11 10.78
C ALA A 91 0.05 8.91 10.46
N VAL A 92 -1.20 9.18 10.10
CA VAL A 92 -2.17 8.16 9.68
C VAL A 92 -1.65 7.39 8.46
N ALA A 93 -1.11 8.09 7.46
CA ALA A 93 -0.52 7.44 6.29
C ALA A 93 0.62 6.48 6.68
N LEU A 94 1.52 6.89 7.57
CA LEU A 94 2.62 6.04 8.04
C LEU A 94 2.12 4.83 8.86
N VAL A 95 1.07 5.02 9.67
CA VAL A 95 0.42 3.96 10.46
C VAL A 95 -0.33 2.96 9.57
N ILE A 96 -0.95 3.41 8.48
CA ILE A 96 -1.56 2.52 7.52
C ILE A 96 -0.48 1.76 6.75
N GLU A 97 0.60 2.43 6.34
CA GLU A 97 1.63 1.80 5.52
C GLU A 97 2.47 0.75 6.25
N ILE A 98 2.67 0.89 7.56
CA ILE A 98 3.53 -0.02 8.34
C ILE A 98 2.66 -0.99 9.18
N PRO A 99 1.96 -0.56 10.24
CA PRO A 99 1.07 -1.43 11.02
C PRO A 99 -0.01 -2.12 10.18
N ALA A 100 -0.71 -1.39 9.31
CA ALA A 100 -1.79 -2.01 8.54
C ALA A 100 -1.27 -2.94 7.44
N ALA A 101 0.00 -2.81 7.02
CA ALA A 101 0.60 -3.80 6.14
C ALA A 101 0.56 -5.21 6.76
N PHE A 102 0.84 -5.34 8.06
CA PHE A 102 0.80 -6.63 8.76
C PHE A 102 -0.60 -7.27 8.78
N LEU A 103 -1.67 -6.48 8.70
CA LEU A 103 -3.04 -7.00 8.60
C LEU A 103 -3.26 -7.80 7.30
N PHE A 104 -2.56 -7.47 6.21
CA PHE A 104 -2.65 -8.23 4.96
C PHE A 104 -2.12 -9.66 5.07
N LEU A 105 -1.18 -9.90 5.98
CA LEU A 105 -0.58 -11.22 6.21
C LEU A 105 -1.50 -12.13 7.04
N MET A 106 -2.45 -11.56 7.79
CA MET A 106 -3.28 -12.34 8.71
C MET A 106 -4.39 -13.11 7.97
N PRO A 107 -4.50 -14.44 8.14
CA PRO A 107 -5.47 -15.27 7.41
C PRO A 107 -6.94 -15.10 7.86
N SER A 108 -7.18 -14.30 8.89
CA SER A 108 -8.50 -14.11 9.53
C SER A 108 -9.49 -13.35 8.63
N ARG A 109 -10.67 -13.94 8.39
CA ARG A 109 -11.80 -13.33 7.65
C ARG A 109 -12.19 -11.90 8.12
N PRO A 110 -12.30 -11.59 9.43
CA PRO A 110 -12.66 -10.23 9.85
C PRO A 110 -11.55 -9.21 9.55
N VAL A 111 -10.29 -9.63 9.66
CA VAL A 111 -9.13 -8.78 9.33
C VAL A 111 -9.09 -8.44 7.84
N ARG A 112 -9.56 -9.34 6.96
CA ARG A 112 -9.69 -9.05 5.52
C ARG A 112 -10.72 -7.95 5.22
N VAL A 113 -11.81 -7.88 5.97
CA VAL A 113 -12.82 -6.84 5.76
C VAL A 113 -12.27 -5.50 6.22
N VAL A 114 -11.59 -5.46 7.36
CA VAL A 114 -10.95 -4.25 7.87
C VAL A 114 -9.83 -3.78 6.93
N ALA A 115 -8.98 -4.67 6.44
CA ALA A 115 -7.91 -4.33 5.50
C ALA A 115 -8.40 -3.87 4.12
N ALA A 116 -9.63 -4.20 3.73
CA ALA A 116 -10.24 -3.71 2.49
C ALA A 116 -10.90 -2.32 2.65
N MET A 117 -11.18 -1.92 3.90
CA MET A 117 -11.79 -0.62 4.24
C MET A 117 -10.74 0.45 4.58
N LEU A 118 -9.49 0.03 4.82
CA LEU A 118 -8.33 0.90 5.01
C LEU A 118 -7.70 1.25 3.65
#